data_AF-A0A7W9MYF6-F1
#
_entry.id   AF-A0A7W9MYF6-F1
#
_cell.length_a   1.000
_cell.length_b   1.000
_cell.length_c   1.000
_cell.angle_alpha   90.00
_cell.angle_beta   90.00
_cell.angle_gamma   90.00
#
_symmetry.space_group_name_H-M   'P 1'
#
loop_
_entity.id
_entity.type
_entity.pdbx_description
1 polymer ?
#
loop_
_entity_poly.entity_id
_entity_poly.type
_entity_poly.pdbx_seq_one_letter_code
_entity_poly.pdbx_strand_id
1 'polypeptide(L)'
;MSRSVGLDPAGTSVTVRGRGFDLNKGIYVAFCVNKGPGQLPSPCLGGVDMQGASGTSAWISSNPPSYGEGLATPFTQSGGKGSFEVRLTVKAKDQFTNCLDRKVAPNGCVIGTRADHTRTADRTADVLIPVTFAGASSSKPTSTPTPTSSKSSTVVKPSGDDPTTPVKQQQGGPLANTGGTTMTLLVAAAVLAAVGTSTIVATRRRKEPTA
;
A
#
# COMPACT_ATOMS: atom_id res chain seq x y z
N MET A 1 -4.63 5.88 16.57
CA MET A 1 -3.30 5.25 16.71
C MET A 1 -2.73 5.64 18.07
N SER A 2 -1.99 4.76 18.76
CA SER A 2 -1.42 5.05 20.09
C SER A 2 -0.28 6.08 20.06
N ARG A 3 0.53 6.11 19.00
CA ARG A 3 1.63 7.07 18.81
C ARG A 3 2.10 7.09 17.36
N SER A 4 2.28 8.25 16.74
CA SER A 4 2.82 8.35 15.36
C SER A 4 4.09 9.21 15.25
N VAL A 5 4.54 9.82 16.33
CA VAL A 5 5.67 10.76 16.33
C VAL A 5 6.76 10.30 17.29
N GLY A 6 8.01 10.48 16.87
CA GLY A 6 9.18 10.12 17.67
C GLY A 6 9.23 8.64 18.02
N LEU A 7 8.89 7.76 17.06
CA LEU A 7 9.02 6.32 17.22
C LEU A 7 10.51 5.91 17.26
N ASP A 8 10.84 4.84 17.96
CA ASP A 8 12.19 4.27 17.94
C ASP A 8 12.47 3.71 16.52
N PRO A 9 13.53 4.18 15.82
CA PRO A 9 13.91 3.65 14.52
C PRO A 9 14.13 2.13 14.47
N ALA A 10 14.56 1.52 15.58
CA ALA A 10 14.83 0.09 15.68
C ALA A 10 13.55 -0.75 15.77
N GLY A 11 12.45 -0.16 16.20
CA GLY A 11 11.16 -0.82 16.32
C GLY A 11 10.29 -0.23 17.43
N THR A 12 9.03 0.04 17.12
CA THR A 12 8.02 0.41 18.13
C THR A 12 6.73 -0.35 17.86
N SER A 13 6.19 -1.00 18.89
CA SER A 13 4.83 -1.57 18.82
C SER A 13 3.80 -0.45 18.96
N VAL A 14 2.93 -0.30 17.97
CA VAL A 14 1.89 0.72 17.92
C VAL A 14 0.53 0.06 17.79
N THR A 15 -0.46 0.59 18.51
CA THR A 15 -1.85 0.15 18.38
C THR A 15 -2.57 1.07 17.39
N VAL A 16 -3.11 0.50 16.32
CA VAL A 16 -3.88 1.21 15.30
C VAL A 16 -5.34 0.86 15.48
N ARG A 17 -6.19 1.88 15.58
CA ARG A 17 -7.64 1.75 15.72
C ARG A 17 -8.29 2.51 14.59
N GLY A 18 -9.30 1.91 13.96
CA GLY A 18 -10.08 2.52 12.89
C GLY A 18 -11.57 2.23 13.09
N ARG A 19 -12.42 3.12 12.56
CA ARG A 19 -13.88 2.99 12.58
C ARG A 19 -14.47 3.63 11.33
N GLY A 20 -15.71 3.25 10.98
CA GLY A 20 -16.45 3.82 9.85
C GLY A 20 -16.23 3.10 8.52
N PHE A 21 -15.56 1.95 8.53
CA PHE A 21 -15.28 1.17 7.33
C PHE A 21 -16.54 0.46 6.82
N ASP A 22 -16.58 0.21 5.51
CA ASP A 22 -17.60 -0.63 4.89
C ASP A 22 -17.32 -2.10 5.22
N LEU A 23 -18.27 -2.78 5.87
CA LEU A 23 -18.14 -4.18 6.27
C LEU A 23 -18.02 -5.15 5.08
N ASN A 24 -18.44 -4.73 3.89
CA ASN A 24 -18.38 -5.54 2.68
C ASN A 24 -17.01 -5.47 1.97
N LYS A 25 -16.10 -4.62 2.46
CA LYS A 25 -14.79 -4.37 1.86
C LYS A 25 -13.68 -4.67 2.86
N GLY A 26 -12.81 -5.61 2.53
CA GLY A 26 -11.59 -5.83 3.30
C GLY A 26 -10.58 -4.72 3.08
N ILE A 27 -9.75 -4.48 4.09
CA ILE A 27 -8.69 -3.46 4.09
C ILE A 27 -7.36 -4.04 4.55
N TYR A 28 -6.27 -3.42 4.09
CA TYR A 28 -4.98 -3.56 4.73
C TYR A 28 -4.70 -2.36 5.64
N VAL A 29 -4.08 -2.63 6.78
CA VAL A 29 -3.43 -1.64 7.64
C VAL A 29 -1.93 -1.89 7.56
N ALA A 30 -1.16 -0.96 6.98
CA ALA A 30 0.26 -1.19 6.71
C ALA A 30 1.10 0.07 6.85
N PHE A 31 2.40 -0.09 7.13
CA PHE A 31 3.37 0.98 7.17
C PHE A 31 4.16 1.07 5.86
N CYS A 32 4.04 2.19 5.14
CA CYS A 32 4.55 2.31 3.78
C CYS A 32 5.11 3.71 3.48
N VAL A 33 5.90 3.80 2.41
CA VAL A 33 6.34 5.09 1.87
C VAL A 33 5.16 5.90 1.35
N ASN A 34 5.10 7.17 1.73
CA ASN A 34 4.07 8.09 1.27
C ASN A 34 4.42 8.62 -0.14
N LYS A 35 3.57 8.30 -1.11
CA LYS A 35 3.72 8.77 -2.50
C LYS A 35 3.04 10.11 -2.79
N GLY A 36 2.41 10.73 -1.79
CA GLY A 36 1.69 12.00 -1.91
C GLY A 36 0.18 11.85 -2.09
N PRO A 37 -0.56 12.98 -2.21
CA PRO A 37 -2.02 12.99 -2.24
C PRO A 37 -2.61 12.12 -3.36
N GLY A 38 -3.64 11.33 -3.02
CA GLY A 38 -4.34 10.44 -3.96
C GLY A 38 -3.53 9.23 -4.44
N GLN A 39 -2.23 9.16 -4.13
CA GLN A 39 -1.37 8.06 -4.53
C GLN A 39 -1.44 6.89 -3.54
N LEU A 40 -1.17 5.69 -4.03
CA LEU A 40 -1.11 4.50 -3.20
C LEU A 40 0.22 4.46 -2.44
N PRO A 41 0.23 4.40 -1.10
CA PRO A 41 1.46 4.21 -0.33
C PRO A 41 2.16 2.90 -0.72
N SER A 42 3.43 2.99 -1.10
CA SER A 42 4.25 1.85 -1.55
C SER A 42 5.70 2.32 -1.78
N PRO A 43 6.73 1.47 -1.57
CA PRO A 43 6.65 0.13 -0.98
C PRO A 43 6.28 0.17 0.51
N CYS A 44 5.77 -0.96 1.01
CA CYS A 44 5.47 -1.16 2.43
C CYS A 44 6.59 -1.93 3.11
N LEU A 45 6.84 -1.62 4.38
CA LEU A 45 7.76 -2.40 5.20
C LEU A 45 7.13 -3.76 5.52
N GLY A 46 7.99 -4.77 5.59
CA GLY A 46 7.65 -6.19 5.73
C GLY A 46 7.21 -6.86 4.43
N GLY A 47 7.10 -6.13 3.32
CA GLY A 47 6.71 -6.69 2.03
C GLY A 47 5.27 -7.23 2.04
N VAL A 48 5.03 -8.30 1.29
CA VAL A 48 3.73 -8.98 1.24
C VAL A 48 3.69 -10.04 2.34
N ASP A 49 2.86 -9.84 3.35
CA ASP A 49 2.67 -10.80 4.42
C ASP A 49 1.58 -11.83 4.06
N MET A 50 1.99 -12.91 3.40
CA MET A 50 1.07 -13.96 2.97
C MET A 50 0.62 -14.88 4.12
N GLN A 51 1.31 -14.86 5.26
CA GLN A 51 0.97 -15.70 6.42
C GLN A 51 0.33 -14.91 7.57
N GLY A 52 0.25 -13.58 7.49
CA GLY A 52 -0.23 -12.71 8.57
C GLY A 52 0.68 -12.67 9.80
N ALA A 53 1.93 -13.13 9.67
CA ALA A 53 2.85 -13.34 10.79
C ALA A 53 3.95 -12.29 10.90
N SER A 54 4.06 -11.38 9.92
CA SER A 54 5.12 -10.34 9.90
C SER A 54 5.00 -9.37 11.07
N GLY A 55 3.77 -9.14 11.55
CA GLY A 55 3.46 -8.10 12.53
C GLY A 55 3.67 -6.67 12.01
N THR A 56 3.98 -6.47 10.72
CA THR A 56 4.21 -5.14 10.12
C THR A 56 3.01 -4.64 9.30
N SER A 57 2.06 -5.54 9.02
CA SER A 57 0.76 -5.20 8.44
C SER A 57 -0.35 -6.09 9.02
N ALA A 58 -1.60 -5.73 8.77
CA ALA A 58 -2.76 -6.53 9.13
C ALA A 58 -3.79 -6.49 8.00
N TRP A 59 -4.43 -7.63 7.73
CA TRP A 59 -5.59 -7.73 6.85
C TRP A 59 -6.86 -7.78 7.69
N ILE A 60 -7.75 -6.81 7.49
CA ILE A 60 -9.04 -6.76 8.15
C ILE A 60 -10.14 -7.02 7.13
N SER A 61 -10.92 -8.07 7.30
CA SER A 61 -12.07 -8.35 6.43
C SER A 61 -13.07 -9.25 7.14
N SER A 62 -14.35 -8.86 7.13
CA SER A 62 -15.44 -9.73 7.59
C SER A 62 -15.91 -10.71 6.51
N ASN A 63 -15.46 -10.54 5.27
CA ASN A 63 -15.82 -11.36 4.11
C ASN A 63 -14.57 -11.63 3.26
N PRO A 64 -13.51 -12.26 3.81
CA PRO A 64 -12.33 -12.59 3.02
C PRO A 64 -12.68 -13.68 1.98
N PRO A 65 -11.97 -13.73 0.84
CA PRO A 65 -11.94 -14.93 0.00
C PRO A 65 -11.49 -16.15 0.80
N SER A 66 -11.77 -17.36 0.31
CA SER A 66 -11.48 -18.61 1.04
C SER A 66 -10.01 -18.76 1.48
N TYR A 67 -9.04 -18.30 0.69
CA TYR A 67 -7.62 -18.32 1.08
C TYR A 67 -7.26 -17.35 2.22
N GLY A 68 -8.15 -16.40 2.53
CA GLY A 68 -7.99 -15.43 3.60
C GLY A 68 -8.70 -15.81 4.89
N GLU A 69 -9.50 -16.88 4.90
CA GLU A 69 -10.13 -17.39 6.11
C GLU A 69 -9.05 -17.80 7.13
N GLY A 70 -9.16 -17.30 8.35
CA GLY A 70 -8.15 -17.50 9.40
C GLY A 70 -6.91 -16.60 9.30
N LEU A 71 -6.68 -15.91 8.18
CA LEU A 71 -5.61 -14.91 8.01
C LEU A 71 -6.13 -13.49 8.24
N ALA A 72 -7.30 -13.17 7.69
CA ALA A 72 -7.93 -11.88 7.89
C ALA A 72 -8.60 -11.83 9.27
N THR A 73 -8.39 -10.73 9.99
CA THR A 73 -9.14 -10.44 11.21
C THR A 73 -10.49 -9.82 10.82
N PRO A 74 -11.63 -10.32 11.32
CA PRO A 74 -12.92 -9.71 11.01
C PRO A 74 -13.03 -8.30 11.60
N PHE A 75 -13.80 -7.43 10.94
CA PHE A 75 -14.19 -6.18 11.59
C PHE A 75 -15.09 -6.48 12.77
N THR A 76 -14.92 -5.69 13.84
CA THR A 76 -15.98 -5.47 14.81
C THR A 76 -17.00 -4.49 14.23
N GLN A 77 -18.26 -4.57 14.64
CA GLN A 77 -19.32 -3.71 14.12
C GLN A 77 -19.81 -2.73 15.19
N SER A 78 -19.93 -1.45 14.82
CA SER A 78 -20.57 -0.41 15.62
C SER A 78 -21.37 0.51 14.70
N GLY A 79 -22.67 0.69 14.99
CA GLY A 79 -23.54 1.56 14.19
C GLY A 79 -23.64 1.15 12.71
N GLY A 80 -23.59 -0.15 12.41
CA GLY A 80 -23.62 -0.67 11.03
C GLY A 80 -22.33 -0.43 10.23
N LYS A 81 -21.24 -0.02 10.88
CA LYS A 81 -19.94 0.21 10.26
C LYS A 81 -18.84 -0.63 10.91
N GLY A 82 -17.82 -0.96 10.12
CA GLY A 82 -16.65 -1.71 10.53
C GLY A 82 -15.71 -0.87 11.40
N SER A 83 -15.19 -1.51 12.45
CA SER A 83 -14.17 -1.02 13.35
C SER A 83 -13.12 -2.10 13.59
N PHE A 84 -11.88 -1.69 13.85
CA PHE A 84 -10.79 -2.61 14.14
C PHE A 84 -9.82 -2.04 15.16
N GLU A 85 -9.08 -2.93 15.79
CA GLU A 85 -7.90 -2.63 16.59
C GLU A 85 -6.82 -3.66 16.29
N VAL A 86 -5.64 -3.20 15.90
CA VAL A 86 -4.48 -4.07 15.62
C VAL A 86 -3.21 -3.50 16.22
N ARG A 87 -2.25 -4.38 16.51
CA ARG A 87 -0.89 -3.99 16.86
C ARG A 87 0.03 -4.21 15.67
N LEU A 88 0.79 -3.19 15.31
CA LEU A 88 1.84 -3.27 14.31
C LEU A 88 3.20 -2.98 14.95
N THR A 89 4.25 -3.64 14.47
CA THR A 89 5.65 -3.32 14.81
C THR A 89 6.22 -2.44 13.70
N VAL A 90 6.49 -1.18 14.04
CA VAL A 90 6.97 -0.17 13.08
C VAL A 90 8.46 0.04 13.27
N LYS A 91 9.24 -0.28 12.24
CA LYS A 91 10.68 0.02 12.14
C LYS A 91 10.90 1.12 11.13
N ALA A 92 12.03 1.81 11.19
CA ALA A 92 12.32 2.87 10.22
C ALA A 92 12.77 2.35 8.85
N LYS A 93 13.30 1.13 8.78
CA LYS A 93 13.79 0.52 7.55
C LYS A 93 13.82 -1.01 7.64
N ASP A 94 13.83 -1.62 6.48
CA ASP A 94 14.11 -3.04 6.26
C ASP A 94 14.75 -3.25 4.88
N GLN A 95 14.73 -4.48 4.37
CA GLN A 95 15.24 -4.82 3.03
C GLN A 95 14.41 -4.25 1.88
N PHE A 96 13.16 -3.84 2.11
CA PHE A 96 12.25 -3.33 1.09
C PHE A 96 12.30 -1.82 0.97
N THR A 97 12.46 -1.10 2.09
CA THR A 97 12.51 0.37 2.07
C THR A 97 13.16 0.99 3.31
N ASN A 98 13.46 2.29 3.23
CA ASN A 98 14.05 3.08 4.30
C ASN A 98 13.34 4.44 4.44
N CYS A 99 12.54 4.60 5.48
CA CYS A 99 11.78 5.82 5.76
C CYS A 99 12.63 6.99 6.27
N LEU A 100 13.91 6.75 6.60
CA LEU A 100 14.85 7.81 6.98
C LEU A 100 15.62 8.35 5.77
N ASP A 101 15.61 7.64 4.65
CA ASP A 101 16.25 8.11 3.42
C ASP A 101 15.29 8.99 2.62
N ARG A 102 15.58 10.30 2.55
CA ARG A 102 14.76 11.27 1.81
C ARG A 102 14.72 11.03 0.30
N LYS A 103 15.67 10.27 -0.26
CA LYS A 103 15.63 9.87 -1.68
C LYS A 103 14.60 8.77 -1.91
N VAL A 104 14.43 7.87 -0.93
CA VAL A 104 13.48 6.75 -0.99
C VAL A 104 12.08 7.19 -0.55
N ALA A 105 12.00 7.97 0.53
CA ALA A 105 10.76 8.44 1.14
C ALA A 105 10.74 9.98 1.22
N PRO A 106 10.63 10.70 0.09
CA PRO A 106 10.68 12.16 0.07
C PRO A 106 9.54 12.82 0.85
N ASN A 107 8.38 12.15 0.95
CA ASN A 107 7.23 12.60 1.75
C ASN A 107 7.12 11.87 3.10
N GLY A 108 8.20 11.21 3.53
CA GLY A 108 8.21 10.32 4.68
C GLY A 108 7.38 9.05 4.46
N CYS A 109 7.00 8.42 5.57
CA CYS A 109 6.20 7.21 5.58
C CYS A 109 4.91 7.42 6.38
N VAL A 110 3.93 6.59 6.09
CA VAL A 110 2.59 6.64 6.68
C VAL A 110 2.19 5.26 7.16
N ILE A 111 1.42 5.19 8.24
CA ILE A 111 0.53 4.05 8.44
C ILE A 111 -0.76 4.37 7.70
N GLY A 112 -1.07 3.52 6.73
CA GLY A 112 -2.21 3.67 5.85
C GLY A 112 -3.23 2.56 6.05
N THR A 113 -4.51 2.90 5.90
CA THR A 113 -5.52 1.94 5.44
C THR A 113 -5.69 2.03 3.93
N ARG A 114 -6.04 0.92 3.29
CA ARG A 114 -6.42 0.84 1.87
C ARG A 114 -7.35 -0.34 1.65
N ALA A 115 -8.14 -0.32 0.59
CA ALA A 115 -8.85 -1.53 0.17
C ALA A 115 -7.85 -2.66 -0.10
N ASP A 116 -8.24 -3.88 0.24
CA ASP A 116 -7.41 -5.06 0.04
C ASP A 116 -7.23 -5.39 -1.45
N HIS A 117 -6.48 -6.44 -1.73
CA HIS A 117 -6.09 -6.82 -3.08
C HIS A 117 -7.27 -7.25 -3.98
N THR A 118 -8.46 -7.48 -3.41
CA THR A 118 -9.66 -7.75 -4.20
C THR A 118 -10.20 -6.50 -4.89
N ARG A 119 -9.79 -5.30 -4.45
CA ARG A 119 -10.32 -3.99 -4.92
C ARG A 119 -9.23 -2.92 -4.94
N THR A 120 -8.09 -3.20 -5.57
CA THR A 120 -6.90 -2.34 -5.49
C THR A 120 -7.08 -0.89 -5.96
N ALA A 121 -8.05 -0.62 -6.83
CA ALA A 121 -8.39 0.72 -7.31
C ALA A 121 -9.31 1.51 -6.35
N ASP A 122 -9.95 0.86 -5.39
CA ASP A 122 -10.88 1.50 -4.45
C ASP A 122 -10.10 2.28 -3.38
N ARG A 123 -10.25 3.62 -3.40
CA ARG A 123 -9.62 4.53 -2.45
C ARG A 123 -10.56 4.99 -1.32
N THR A 124 -11.79 4.47 -1.26
CA THR A 124 -12.78 4.86 -0.22
C THR A 124 -12.37 4.46 1.19
N ALA A 125 -11.43 3.51 1.33
CA ALA A 125 -10.88 3.06 2.60
C ALA A 125 -9.53 3.71 2.94
N ASP A 126 -9.08 4.71 2.19
CA ASP A 126 -7.81 5.36 2.45
C ASP A 126 -7.84 6.28 3.66
N VAL A 127 -6.92 6.02 4.59
CA VAL A 127 -6.58 6.94 5.66
C VAL A 127 -5.09 6.88 5.85
N LEU A 128 -4.37 8.00 5.71
CA LEU A 128 -2.92 8.04 5.84
C LEU A 128 -2.52 8.86 7.06
N ILE A 129 -1.85 8.23 8.02
CA ILE A 129 -1.32 8.88 9.22
C ILE A 129 0.20 8.99 9.05
N PRO A 130 0.76 10.21 8.93
CA PRO A 130 2.21 10.41 8.87
C PRO A 130 2.91 9.87 10.12
N VAL A 131 4.06 9.23 9.92
CA VAL A 131 4.90 8.70 11.00
C VAL A 131 6.26 9.40 10.98
N THR A 132 6.75 9.75 12.17
CA THR A 132 8.12 10.25 12.35
C THR A 132 8.87 9.44 13.40
N PHE A 133 10.19 9.35 13.21
CA PHE A 133 11.08 8.65 14.12
C PHE A 133 11.90 9.62 14.97
N ALA A 134 12.29 9.20 16.17
CA ALA A 134 13.21 9.95 17.01
C ALA A 134 14.57 10.12 16.30
N GLY A 135 15.22 11.25 16.54
CA GLY A 135 16.51 11.56 15.89
C GLY A 135 16.42 11.94 14.40
N ALA A 136 15.26 11.82 13.77
CA ALA A 136 15.02 12.46 12.48
C ALA A 136 14.89 13.97 12.71
N SER A 137 15.93 14.73 12.36
CA SER A 137 15.94 16.19 12.47
C SER A 137 14.65 16.76 11.86
N SER A 138 13.78 17.22 12.74
CA SER A 138 12.43 17.66 12.42
C SER A 138 12.51 19.03 11.74
N SER A 139 12.64 19.06 10.43
CA SER A 139 12.16 20.21 9.66
C SER A 139 10.63 20.16 9.74
N LYS A 140 10.08 20.81 10.77
CA LYS A 140 8.65 21.02 11.03
C LYS A 140 7.92 21.41 9.72
N PRO A 141 6.78 20.80 9.37
CA PRO A 141 5.89 21.38 8.37
C PRO A 141 5.30 22.66 8.98
N THR A 142 5.72 23.81 8.49
CA THR A 142 5.01 25.07 8.73
C THR A 142 3.77 25.07 7.87
N SER A 143 2.66 24.59 8.41
CA SER A 143 1.32 24.91 7.93
C SER A 143 0.57 25.55 9.09
N THR A 144 0.80 26.84 9.28
CA THR A 144 -0.17 27.72 9.95
C THR A 144 -1.18 28.13 8.88
N PRO A 145 -2.42 27.61 8.86
CA PRO A 145 -3.48 28.28 8.13
C PRO A 145 -3.84 29.54 8.91
N THR A 146 -3.53 30.71 8.35
CA THR A 146 -4.09 31.99 8.80
C THR A 146 -5.61 31.95 8.57
N PRO A 147 -6.46 32.18 9.59
CA PRO A 147 -7.89 32.30 9.37
C PRO A 147 -8.18 33.71 8.83
N THR A 148 -8.31 33.85 7.52
CA THR A 148 -8.92 35.05 6.93
C THR A 148 -10.42 34.98 7.16
N SER A 149 -10.89 35.73 8.15
CA SER A 149 -12.30 36.08 8.29
C SER A 149 -12.74 36.90 7.08
N SER A 150 -13.57 36.30 6.22
CA SER A 150 -14.43 37.04 5.31
C SER A 150 -15.88 36.73 5.65
N LYS A 151 -16.46 37.57 6.51
CA LYS A 151 -17.91 37.79 6.53
C LYS A 151 -18.24 38.72 5.37
N SER A 152 -19.09 38.27 4.45
CA SER A 152 -20.11 39.15 3.86
C SER A 152 -21.26 38.32 3.34
N SER A 153 -22.40 38.50 3.98
CA SER A 153 -23.72 38.05 3.59
C SER A 153 -24.21 38.87 2.41
N THR A 154 -24.78 38.25 1.37
CA THR A 154 -25.94 38.82 0.67
C THR A 154 -26.86 37.72 0.18
N VAL A 155 -28.10 37.85 0.64
CA VAL A 155 -29.30 37.08 0.31
C VAL A 155 -29.69 37.31 -1.15
N VAL A 156 -30.01 36.24 -1.90
CA VAL A 156 -30.94 36.31 -3.05
C VAL A 156 -31.86 35.08 -3.03
N LYS A 157 -33.16 35.36 -3.06
CA LYS A 157 -34.33 34.44 -3.06
C LYS A 157 -34.53 33.81 -4.47
N PRO A 158 -35.31 32.72 -4.64
CA PRO A 158 -35.42 31.99 -5.91
C PRO A 158 -36.58 32.50 -6.79
N SER A 159 -36.35 32.44 -8.09
CA SER A 159 -37.31 32.31 -9.19
C SER A 159 -36.64 31.33 -10.17
N GLY A 160 -37.24 30.21 -10.58
CA GLY A 160 -38.50 30.16 -11.32
C GLY A 160 -38.16 30.06 -12.81
N ASP A 161 -38.52 28.91 -13.39
CA ASP A 161 -38.70 28.63 -14.82
C ASP A 161 -37.52 28.05 -15.64
N ASP A 162 -37.72 26.75 -15.94
CA ASP A 162 -37.25 25.97 -17.08
C ASP A 162 -37.78 26.59 -18.40
N PRO A 163 -37.06 26.52 -19.54
CA PRO A 163 -37.30 25.40 -20.45
C PRO A 163 -36.06 24.90 -21.22
N THR A 164 -35.90 23.58 -21.23
CA THR A 164 -35.72 22.72 -22.42
C THR A 164 -34.96 23.30 -23.61
N THR A 165 -33.75 22.78 -23.86
CA THR A 165 -33.20 22.64 -25.24
C THR A 165 -32.25 21.44 -25.31
N PRO A 166 -32.21 20.71 -26.44
CA PRO A 166 -31.66 19.35 -26.50
C PRO A 166 -30.14 19.35 -26.75
N VAL A 167 -29.40 18.58 -25.95
CA VAL A 167 -27.97 18.32 -26.20
C VAL A 167 -27.84 17.22 -27.24
N LYS A 168 -27.37 17.63 -28.42
CA LYS A 168 -26.95 16.80 -29.54
C LYS A 168 -25.81 15.87 -29.09
N GLN A 169 -26.01 14.56 -29.26
CA GLN A 169 -24.93 13.57 -29.15
C GLN A 169 -23.89 13.84 -30.23
N GLN A 170 -22.64 14.02 -29.83
CA GLN A 170 -21.50 14.03 -30.76
C GLN A 170 -20.62 12.81 -30.48
N GLN A 171 -20.61 11.95 -31.50
CA GLN A 171 -19.82 10.74 -31.64
C GLN A 171 -18.31 11.02 -31.65
N GLY A 172 -17.55 10.06 -31.12
CA GLY A 172 -16.32 9.56 -31.75
C GLY A 172 -15.13 10.52 -31.82
N GLY A 173 -14.44 10.71 -30.70
CA GLY A 173 -13.05 11.15 -30.67
C GLY A 173 -12.08 9.95 -30.69
N PRO A 174 -10.89 10.07 -31.32
CA PRO A 174 -10.04 8.93 -31.67
C PRO A 174 -9.41 8.23 -30.46
N LEU A 175 -9.35 6.91 -30.55
CA LEU A 175 -8.72 6.00 -29.61
C LEU A 175 -7.28 6.40 -29.30
N ALA A 176 -6.89 6.26 -28.03
CA ALA A 176 -5.54 6.49 -27.56
C ALA A 176 -4.53 5.60 -28.32
N ASN A 177 -3.53 6.26 -28.90
CA ASN A 177 -2.39 5.67 -29.57
C ASN A 177 -1.49 4.97 -28.53
N THR A 178 -1.68 3.68 -28.28
CA THR A 178 -0.73 2.86 -27.52
C THR A 178 0.43 2.45 -28.44
N GLY A 179 1.37 3.37 -28.64
CA GLY A 179 2.70 3.06 -29.13
C GLY A 179 3.47 2.28 -28.06
N GLY A 180 3.24 0.98 -27.99
CA GLY A 180 4.03 0.03 -27.21
C GLY A 180 4.89 -0.77 -28.17
N THR A 181 6.14 -0.36 -28.33
CA THR A 181 7.18 -1.07 -29.08
C THR A 181 7.26 -2.51 -28.57
N THR A 182 6.81 -3.47 -29.36
CA THR A 182 6.93 -4.91 -29.07
C THR A 182 8.40 -5.30 -29.18
N MET A 183 9.15 -5.13 -28.09
CA MET A 183 10.50 -5.66 -28.00
C MET A 183 10.44 -7.14 -27.64
N THR A 184 10.78 -7.94 -28.64
CA THR A 184 11.22 -9.34 -28.64
C THR A 184 11.71 -9.90 -27.30
N LEU A 185 11.08 -10.98 -26.83
CA LEU A 185 11.66 -11.94 -25.88
C LEU A 185 11.48 -13.36 -26.46
N LEU A 186 12.36 -13.74 -27.38
CA LEU A 186 12.65 -15.14 -27.71
C LEU A 186 14.07 -15.43 -27.28
N VAL A 187 14.26 -15.87 -26.03
CA VAL A 187 15.43 -16.69 -25.66
C VAL A 187 14.99 -17.68 -24.58
N ALA A 188 14.70 -18.91 -24.99
CA ALA A 188 14.71 -20.06 -24.11
C ALA A 188 15.25 -21.27 -24.89
N ALA A 189 16.10 -22.04 -24.21
CA ALA A 189 16.61 -23.37 -24.55
C ALA A 189 17.80 -23.45 -25.53
N ALA A 190 19.03 -23.39 -24.98
CA ALA A 190 20.15 -24.29 -25.37
C ALA A 190 21.46 -24.05 -24.58
N VAL A 191 21.51 -24.23 -23.24
CA VAL A 191 22.83 -24.39 -22.53
C VAL A 191 22.77 -25.37 -21.34
N LEU A 192 21.75 -26.24 -21.24
CA LEU A 192 21.63 -27.24 -20.16
C LEU A 192 22.16 -28.64 -20.55
N ALA A 193 23.22 -28.71 -21.36
CA ALA A 193 23.82 -29.97 -21.82
C ALA A 193 25.35 -30.07 -21.65
N ALA A 194 26.01 -29.15 -20.92
CA ALA A 194 27.47 -29.14 -20.78
C ALA A 194 28.02 -29.36 -19.36
N VAL A 195 27.16 -29.51 -18.33
CA VAL A 195 27.59 -29.72 -16.94
C VAL A 195 27.39 -31.17 -16.46
N GLY A 196 26.58 -31.97 -17.17
CA GLY A 196 26.27 -33.36 -16.82
C GLY A 196 27.34 -34.39 -17.20
N THR A 197 28.32 -34.05 -18.02
CA THR A 197 29.37 -34.98 -18.48
C THR A 197 30.62 -34.99 -17.60
N SER A 198 30.86 -33.95 -16.82
CA SER A 198 32.06 -33.83 -15.97
C SER A 198 32.01 -34.66 -14.68
N THR A 199 30.81 -35.01 -14.19
CA THR A 199 30.66 -35.75 -12.92
C THR A 199 30.75 -37.27 -13.09
N ILE A 200 30.49 -37.81 -14.28
CA ILE A 200 30.54 -39.26 -14.55
C ILE A 200 31.98 -39.77 -14.80
N VAL A 201 32.90 -38.89 -15.24
CA VAL A 201 34.30 -39.26 -15.50
C VAL A 201 35.15 -39.29 -14.21
N ALA A 202 34.80 -38.50 -13.20
CA ALA A 202 35.58 -38.39 -11.97
C ALA A 202 35.38 -39.54 -10.97
N THR A 203 34.26 -40.26 -11.05
CA THR A 203 33.95 -41.36 -10.11
C THR A 203 34.50 -42.72 -10.57
N ARG A 204 34.86 -42.88 -11.85
CA ARG A 204 35.48 -44.10 -12.38
C ARG A 204 36.98 -44.24 -12.08
N ARG A 205 37.67 -43.15 -11.71
CA ARG A 205 39.13 -43.16 -11.45
C ARG A 205 39.54 -43.47 -10.00
N ARG A 206 38.61 -43.73 -9.09
CA ARG A 206 38.91 -44.01 -7.66
C ARG A 206 38.67 -45.46 -7.23
N LYS A 207 38.54 -46.39 -8.17
CA LYS A 207 38.47 -47.83 -7.87
C LYS A 207 39.52 -48.58 -8.65
N GLU A 208 40.76 -48.59 -8.16
CA GLU A 208 41.59 -49.81 -8.19
C GLU A 208 42.40 -49.91 -6.90
N PRO A 209 42.66 -51.15 -6.40
CA PRO A 209 42.98 -51.43 -5.01
C PRO A 209 44.46 -51.69 -4.77
N THR A 210 44.84 -51.59 -3.49
CA THR A 210 46.10 -52.02 -2.91
C THR A 210 46.40 -53.51 -3.15
N ALA A 211 47.61 -53.81 -3.60
CA ALA A 211 48.40 -54.99 -3.25
C ALA A 211 49.88 -54.64 -3.41
#